data_AF-A0A952UGJ1-F1
#
_entry.id   AF-A0A952UGJ1-F1
#
_cell.length_a   1.000
_cell.length_b   1.000
_cell.length_c   1.000
_cell.angle_alpha   90.00
_cell.angle_beta   90.00
_cell.angle_gamma   90.00
#
_symmetry.space_group_name_H-M   'P 1'
#
loop_
_entity.id
_entity.type
_entity.pdbx_description
1 polymer ?
#
loop_
_entity_poly.entity_id
_entity_poly.type
_entity_poly.pdbx_seq_one_letter_code
_entity_poly.pdbx_strand_id
1 'polypeptide(L)'
;MPALLPFALAFLLSPQTGWEARPNRPLEVPAEVHKNVVETLNDALEAQSKRDYQLSLALLHGVIYQGGVKVAVDPRYPAPNAAAKEGLDRALRTWEQSLGNDDPIRFVSDPASAEVKIQFVDKVPRSGHDALGLIELKKEYRWNNSRYETIVSGTIYIQTHFEKVPLDATQYSEVAAHELGHLLGLEDMPNTGQLMGPMLLDKPVPTPNRREVSAVQFVRNQARRQWNSVLDSMQKDAGSRLGSFQLVQKSHYLACCTGG
;
A
#
# COMPACT_ATOMS: atom_id res chain seq x y z
N MET A 1 65.35 45.55 -15.14
CA MET A 1 64.40 45.48 -16.28
C MET A 1 63.70 44.13 -16.21
N PRO A 2 62.40 44.05 -15.89
CA PRO A 2 61.71 42.77 -15.77
C PRO A 2 61.18 42.30 -17.12
N ALA A 3 61.28 41.00 -17.35
CA ALA A 3 60.80 40.31 -18.55
C ALA A 3 59.31 39.95 -18.40
N LEU A 4 58.55 40.22 -19.46
CA LEU A 4 57.14 39.84 -19.63
C LEU A 4 57.05 38.35 -20.01
N LEU A 5 56.17 37.61 -19.33
CA LEU A 5 55.75 36.25 -19.71
C LEU A 5 54.35 36.31 -20.35
N PRO A 6 54.04 35.45 -21.35
CA PRO A 6 52.77 35.47 -22.04
C PRO A 6 51.71 34.61 -21.32
N PHE A 7 50.48 35.14 -21.28
CA PHE A 7 49.28 34.41 -20.86
C PHE A 7 48.92 33.34 -21.91
N ALA A 8 49.00 32.07 -21.53
CA ALA A 8 48.41 30.98 -22.29
C ALA A 8 46.95 30.80 -21.88
N LEU A 9 46.04 31.03 -22.83
CA LEU A 9 44.60 30.83 -22.69
C LEU A 9 44.30 29.33 -22.84
N ALA A 10 44.09 28.63 -21.73
CA ALA A 10 43.64 27.23 -21.74
C ALA A 10 42.11 27.18 -21.87
N PHE A 11 41.62 26.76 -23.04
CA PHE A 11 40.22 26.36 -23.22
C PHE A 11 39.96 25.06 -22.45
N LEU A 12 39.29 25.15 -21.32
CA LEU A 12 38.71 24.01 -20.61
C LEU A 12 37.46 23.54 -21.38
N LEU A 13 37.61 22.50 -22.20
CA LEU A 13 36.48 21.73 -22.72
C LEU A 13 35.75 21.09 -21.52
N SER A 14 34.56 21.59 -21.22
CA SER A 14 33.66 21.00 -20.24
C SER A 14 33.32 19.58 -20.67
N PRO A 15 33.52 18.54 -19.83
CA PRO A 15 33.04 17.21 -20.17
C PRO A 15 31.51 17.27 -20.20
N GLN A 16 30.95 17.15 -21.40
CA GLN A 16 29.55 16.80 -21.59
C GLN A 16 29.33 15.45 -20.92
N THR A 17 28.92 15.51 -19.66
CA THR A 17 28.50 14.35 -18.89
C THR A 17 27.15 13.95 -19.49
N GLY A 18 27.19 12.94 -20.36
CA GLY A 18 26.02 12.35 -21.00
C GLY A 18 25.15 11.59 -20.00
N TRP A 19 24.50 12.30 -19.09
CA TRP A 19 23.33 11.83 -18.35
C TRP A 19 22.07 12.05 -19.19
N GLU A 20 22.12 11.59 -20.45
CA GLU A 20 20.89 11.27 -21.16
C GLU A 20 20.16 10.24 -20.30
N ALA A 21 19.09 10.70 -19.66
CA ALA A 21 18.22 9.88 -18.84
C ALA A 21 17.84 8.65 -19.67
N ARG A 22 18.40 7.49 -19.31
CA ARG A 22 18.09 6.24 -20.01
C ARG A 22 16.57 6.12 -20.03
N PRO A 23 15.95 5.90 -21.21
CA PRO A 23 14.51 5.81 -21.32
C PRO A 23 13.96 4.79 -20.31
N ASN A 24 12.88 5.21 -19.63
CA ASN A 24 12.13 4.50 -18.59
C ASN A 24 12.22 2.97 -18.73
N ARG A 25 13.16 2.34 -18.02
CA ARG A 25 13.06 0.90 -17.78
C ARG A 25 11.82 0.71 -16.90
N PRO A 26 10.88 -0.18 -17.26
CA PRO A 26 9.74 -0.48 -16.41
C PRO A 26 10.23 -0.81 -15.00
N LEU A 27 9.57 -0.29 -13.98
CA LEU A 27 9.87 -0.61 -12.59
C LEU A 27 9.73 -2.14 -12.44
N GLU A 28 10.83 -2.82 -12.12
CA GLU A 28 10.78 -4.25 -11.78
C GLU A 28 10.15 -4.38 -10.39
N VAL A 29 8.84 -4.63 -10.36
CA VAL A 29 8.08 -4.81 -9.12
C VAL A 29 8.03 -6.30 -8.77
N PRO A 30 8.19 -6.69 -7.49
CA PRO A 30 7.99 -8.06 -7.04
C PRO A 30 6.61 -8.61 -7.44
N ALA A 31 6.54 -9.90 -7.78
CA ALA A 31 5.32 -10.55 -8.26
C ALA A 31 4.22 -10.63 -7.20
N GLU A 32 4.59 -10.50 -5.92
CA GLU A 32 3.69 -10.47 -4.77
C GLU A 32 2.89 -9.15 -4.69
N VAL A 33 3.25 -8.12 -5.46
CA VAL A 33 2.57 -6.83 -5.43
C VAL A 33 1.36 -6.86 -6.36
N HIS A 34 0.20 -6.46 -5.84
CA HIS A 34 -1.02 -6.40 -6.62
C HIS A 34 -0.93 -5.41 -7.77
N LYS A 35 -1.45 -5.79 -8.94
CA LYS A 35 -1.38 -5.00 -10.19
C LYS A 35 -1.87 -3.55 -10.04
N ASN A 36 -2.96 -3.30 -9.32
CA ASN A 36 -3.49 -1.95 -9.08
C ASN A 36 -2.50 -1.04 -8.34
N VAL A 37 -1.63 -1.61 -7.48
CA VAL A 37 -0.58 -0.84 -6.79
C VAL A 37 0.52 -0.47 -7.78
N VAL A 38 0.90 -1.39 -8.67
CA VAL A 38 1.84 -1.14 -9.76
C VAL A 38 1.30 -0.05 -10.71
N GLU A 39 0.05 -0.17 -11.13
CA GLU A 39 -0.64 0.83 -11.94
C GLU A 39 -0.66 2.19 -11.25
N THR A 40 -1.00 2.26 -9.95
CA THR A 40 -0.99 3.51 -9.17
C THR A 40 0.40 4.16 -9.12
N LEU A 41 1.47 3.37 -8.98
CA LEU A 41 2.85 3.88 -9.01
C LEU A 41 3.24 4.41 -10.40
N ASN A 42 2.80 3.74 -11.47
CA ASN A 42 3.04 4.18 -12.84
C ASN A 42 2.26 5.46 -13.16
N ASP A 43 0.99 5.54 -12.76
CA ASP A 43 0.15 6.73 -12.89
C ASP A 43 0.78 7.92 -12.14
N ALA A 44 1.36 7.68 -10.97
CA ALA A 44 2.06 8.71 -10.20
C ALA A 44 3.29 9.25 -10.94
N LEU A 45 4.08 8.38 -11.56
CA LEU A 45 5.23 8.77 -12.40
C LEU A 45 4.78 9.52 -13.65
N GLU A 46 3.71 9.06 -14.30
CA GLU A 46 3.14 9.73 -15.46
C GLU A 46 2.65 11.13 -15.10
N ALA A 47 1.91 11.27 -14.00
CA ALA A 47 1.46 12.55 -13.47
C ALA A 47 2.63 13.50 -13.17
N GLN A 48 3.69 12.99 -12.53
CA GLN A 48 4.92 13.76 -12.29
C GLN A 48 5.56 14.25 -13.61
N SER A 49 5.65 13.38 -14.62
CA SER A 49 6.23 13.71 -15.93
C SER A 49 5.44 14.81 -16.66
N LYS A 50 4.12 14.84 -16.45
CA LYS A 50 3.20 15.87 -16.96
C LYS A 50 3.16 17.13 -16.09
N ARG A 51 3.95 17.17 -15.01
CA ARG A 51 3.95 18.22 -13.98
C ARG A 51 2.61 18.39 -13.24
N ASP A 52 1.77 17.35 -13.22
CA ASP A 52 0.62 17.26 -12.32
C ASP A 52 1.09 16.71 -10.96
N TYR A 53 1.84 17.55 -10.23
CA TYR A 53 2.45 17.15 -8.98
C TYR A 53 1.43 16.78 -7.91
N GLN A 54 0.27 17.41 -7.91
CA GLN A 54 -0.74 17.20 -6.88
C GLN A 54 -1.46 15.86 -7.09
N LEU A 55 -1.72 15.46 -8.34
CA LEU A 55 -2.15 14.09 -8.64
C LEU A 55 -1.09 13.06 -8.21
N SER A 56 0.17 13.29 -8.61
CA SER A 56 1.27 12.39 -8.28
C SER A 56 1.38 12.18 -6.76
N LEU A 57 1.32 13.26 -5.97
CA LEU A 57 1.29 13.19 -4.51
C LEU A 57 0.04 12.45 -4.00
N ALA A 58 -1.16 12.72 -4.51
CA ALA A 58 -2.37 11.98 -4.10
C ALA A 58 -2.21 10.46 -4.28
N LEU A 59 -1.72 10.03 -5.44
CA LEU A 59 -1.53 8.61 -5.77
C LEU A 59 -0.49 7.96 -4.85
N LEU A 60 0.67 8.59 -4.69
CA LEU A 60 1.74 8.12 -3.81
C LEU A 60 1.30 8.07 -2.34
N HIS A 61 0.54 9.05 -1.87
CA HIS A 61 0.00 9.08 -0.51
C HIS A 61 -0.88 7.84 -0.24
N GLY A 62 -1.69 7.44 -1.22
CA GLY A 62 -2.52 6.23 -1.14
C GLY A 62 -1.75 4.91 -1.20
N VAL A 63 -0.46 4.92 -1.55
CA VAL A 63 0.43 3.76 -1.48
C VAL A 63 1.23 3.76 -0.16
N ILE A 64 1.62 4.94 0.32
CA ILE A 64 2.41 5.11 1.54
C ILE A 64 1.56 4.96 2.80
N TYR A 65 0.28 5.34 2.79
CA TYR A 65 -0.56 5.46 3.98
C TYR A 65 0.12 6.27 5.09
N GLN A 66 0.42 7.53 4.79
CA GLN A 66 1.14 8.39 5.72
C GLN A 66 0.32 8.56 7.02
N GLY A 67 0.88 8.09 8.14
CA GLY A 67 0.18 8.09 9.43
C GLY A 67 -0.60 6.81 9.77
N GLY A 68 -0.59 5.83 8.87
CA GLY A 68 -1.20 4.50 9.01
C GLY A 68 -2.71 4.48 8.79
N VAL A 69 -3.22 3.43 8.13
CA VAL A 69 -4.66 3.22 7.93
C VAL A 69 -5.29 2.83 9.25
N LYS A 70 -6.31 3.57 9.69
CA LYS A 70 -7.03 3.28 10.94
C LYS A 70 -8.01 2.14 10.74
N VAL A 71 -7.83 1.08 11.53
CA VAL A 71 -8.65 -0.13 11.48
C VAL A 71 -9.36 -0.34 12.82
N ALA A 72 -10.64 -0.71 12.80
CA ALA A 72 -11.38 -1.06 14.01
C ALA A 72 -12.41 -2.15 13.75
N VAL A 73 -12.83 -2.86 14.80
CA VAL A 73 -13.95 -3.79 14.75
C VAL A 73 -15.27 -3.01 14.64
N ASP A 74 -16.15 -3.40 13.72
CA ASP A 74 -17.46 -2.78 13.55
C ASP A 74 -18.41 -3.21 14.67
N PRO A 75 -18.91 -2.29 15.52
CA PRO A 75 -19.77 -2.65 16.65
C PRO A 75 -21.18 -3.08 16.23
N ARG A 76 -21.54 -2.93 14.95
CA ARG A 76 -22.84 -3.35 14.40
C ARG A 76 -22.92 -4.86 14.14
N TYR A 77 -21.79 -5.56 14.20
CA TYR A 77 -21.67 -7.00 13.98
C TYR A 77 -21.40 -7.72 15.30
N PRO A 78 -21.60 -9.04 15.36
CA PRO A 78 -21.29 -9.81 16.57
C PRO A 78 -19.88 -9.50 17.08
N ALA A 79 -19.77 -9.25 18.38
CA ALA A 79 -18.48 -9.01 19.00
C ALA A 79 -17.55 -10.22 18.77
N PRO A 80 -16.26 -10.01 18.49
CA PRO A 80 -15.31 -11.10 18.35
C PRO A 80 -15.29 -11.93 19.63
N ASN A 81 -15.34 -13.25 19.48
CA ASN A 81 -15.06 -14.15 20.59
C ASN A 81 -13.58 -14.04 21.02
N ALA A 82 -13.19 -14.74 22.09
CA ALA A 82 -11.83 -14.67 22.62
C ALA A 82 -10.76 -15.09 21.58
N ALA A 83 -11.02 -16.15 20.82
CA ALA A 83 -10.12 -16.65 19.78
C ALA A 83 -9.96 -15.65 18.62
N ALA A 84 -11.06 -15.03 18.18
CA ALA A 84 -11.06 -14.00 17.15
C ALA A 84 -10.29 -12.75 17.59
N LYS A 85 -10.48 -12.31 18.83
CA LYS A 85 -9.74 -11.18 19.41
C LYS A 85 -8.25 -11.48 19.48
N GLU A 86 -7.88 -12.67 19.95
CA GLU A 86 -6.48 -13.11 20.02
C GLU A 86 -5.84 -13.23 18.63
N GLY A 87 -6.54 -13.82 17.67
CA GLY A 87 -6.06 -13.96 16.29
C GLY A 87 -5.84 -12.61 15.61
N LEU A 88 -6.79 -11.67 15.75
CA LEU A 88 -6.64 -10.32 15.21
C LEU A 88 -5.45 -9.57 15.81
N ASP A 89 -5.30 -9.66 17.14
CA ASP A 89 -4.18 -9.04 17.86
C ASP A 89 -2.82 -9.63 17.45
N ARG A 90 -2.76 -10.95 17.19
CA ARG A 90 -1.57 -11.59 16.60
C ARG A 90 -1.30 -11.10 15.18
N ALA A 91 -2.31 -11.04 14.31
CA ALA A 91 -2.17 -10.58 12.93
C ALA A 91 -1.61 -9.15 12.83
N LEU A 92 -2.12 -8.23 13.65
CA LEU A 92 -1.64 -6.84 13.72
C LEU A 92 -0.17 -6.78 14.14
N ARG A 93 0.19 -7.47 15.24
CA ARG A 93 1.58 -7.51 15.72
C ARG A 93 2.54 -8.13 14.70
N THR A 94 2.11 -9.16 13.99
CA THR A 94 2.92 -9.83 12.98
C THR A 94 3.37 -8.86 11.88
N TRP A 95 2.46 -8.03 11.37
CA TRP A 95 2.79 -7.02 10.37
C TRP A 95 3.64 -5.88 10.96
N GLU A 96 3.31 -5.40 12.16
CA GLU A 96 4.09 -4.39 12.88
C GLU A 96 5.57 -4.82 13.05
N GLN A 97 5.79 -6.05 13.55
CA GLN A 97 7.12 -6.62 13.77
C GLN A 97 7.87 -6.82 12.45
N SER A 98 7.17 -7.33 11.43
CA SER A 98 7.77 -7.63 10.12
C SER A 98 8.18 -6.37 9.35
N LEU A 99 7.50 -5.24 9.58
CA LEU A 99 7.76 -3.97 8.89
C LEU A 99 8.66 -3.02 9.68
N GLY A 100 9.16 -3.42 10.85
CA GLY A 100 10.25 -2.73 11.54
C GLY A 100 9.97 -1.26 11.86
N ASN A 101 8.77 -0.97 12.39
CA ASN A 101 8.24 0.36 12.73
C ASN A 101 7.66 1.20 11.58
N ASP A 102 7.48 0.64 10.38
CA ASP A 102 6.84 1.36 9.26
C ASP A 102 5.29 1.51 9.39
N ASP A 103 4.76 1.38 10.62
CA ASP A 103 3.37 1.28 11.10
C ASP A 103 2.27 1.71 10.08
N PRO A 104 1.96 0.86 9.08
CA PRO A 104 1.00 1.20 8.03
C PRO A 104 -0.44 0.92 8.42
N ILE A 105 -0.66 0.21 9.53
CA ILE A 105 -1.97 -0.26 9.99
C ILE A 105 -2.09 0.07 11.47
N ARG A 106 -3.04 0.94 11.81
CA ARG A 106 -3.22 1.40 13.18
C ARG A 106 -4.56 0.93 13.70
N PHE A 107 -4.54 0.03 14.66
CA PHE A 107 -5.77 -0.37 15.33
C PHE A 107 -6.26 0.74 16.25
N VAL A 108 -7.52 1.15 16.09
CA VAL A 108 -8.15 2.21 16.88
C VAL A 108 -9.33 1.66 17.66
N SER A 109 -9.47 2.11 18.91
CA SER A 109 -10.57 1.66 19.79
C SER A 109 -11.91 2.31 19.45
N ASP A 110 -11.91 3.49 18.83
CA ASP A 110 -13.12 4.19 18.38
C ASP A 110 -13.45 3.83 16.92
N PRO A 111 -14.48 3.01 16.66
CA PRO A 111 -14.85 2.59 15.31
C PRO A 111 -15.39 3.73 14.43
N ALA A 112 -15.79 4.87 15.00
CA ALA A 112 -16.20 6.04 14.23
C ALA A 112 -15.00 6.74 13.57
N SER A 113 -13.81 6.58 14.13
CA SER A 113 -12.55 7.14 13.60
C SER A 113 -11.83 6.23 12.60
N ALA A 114 -12.33 5.00 12.41
CA ALA A 114 -11.72 4.00 11.54
C ALA A 114 -12.03 4.26 10.05
N GLU A 115 -11.01 4.06 9.22
CA GLU A 115 -11.11 4.11 7.76
C GLU A 115 -11.52 2.74 7.21
N VAL A 116 -10.97 1.67 7.77
CA VAL A 116 -11.32 0.29 7.43
C VAL A 116 -11.95 -0.39 8.63
N LYS A 117 -13.08 -1.08 8.41
CA LYS A 117 -13.80 -1.78 9.47
C LYS A 117 -13.65 -3.29 9.34
N ILE A 118 -13.47 -3.98 10.46
CA ILE A 118 -13.45 -5.45 10.51
C ILE A 118 -14.82 -5.95 10.94
N GLN A 119 -15.40 -6.85 10.16
CA GLN A 119 -16.68 -7.47 10.42
C GLN A 119 -16.52 -8.98 10.55
N PHE A 120 -16.89 -9.52 11.72
CA PHE A 120 -16.99 -10.96 11.92
C PHE A 120 -18.36 -11.43 11.45
N VAL A 121 -18.39 -12.35 10.49
CA VAL A 121 -19.60 -12.77 9.77
C VAL A 121 -19.73 -14.29 9.71
N ASP A 122 -20.96 -14.79 9.57
CA ASP A 122 -21.18 -16.24 9.39
C ASP A 122 -20.82 -16.71 7.97
N LYS A 123 -20.94 -15.80 7.00
CA LYS A 123 -20.58 -16.03 5.59
C LYS A 123 -20.00 -14.74 4.99
N VAL A 124 -18.87 -14.87 4.31
CA VAL A 124 -18.25 -13.78 3.56
C VAL A 124 -19.17 -13.36 2.40
N PRO A 125 -19.43 -12.05 2.20
CA PRO A 125 -20.30 -11.59 1.13
C PRO A 125 -19.61 -11.74 -0.23
N ARG A 126 -20.39 -12.00 -1.30
CA ARG A 126 -19.91 -12.02 -2.71
C ARG A 126 -18.78 -13.01 -3.01
N SER A 127 -18.45 -13.89 -2.08
CA SER A 127 -17.45 -14.94 -2.24
C SER A 127 -18.10 -16.30 -2.47
N GLY A 128 -17.30 -17.26 -2.94
CA GLY A 128 -17.68 -18.67 -2.97
C GLY A 128 -17.93 -19.22 -1.56
N HIS A 129 -18.36 -20.48 -1.49
CA HIS A 129 -18.63 -21.15 -0.21
C HIS A 129 -17.39 -21.34 0.67
N ASP A 130 -16.21 -21.19 0.08
CA ASP A 130 -14.94 -21.59 0.71
C ASP A 130 -14.10 -20.40 1.18
N ALA A 131 -14.55 -19.15 0.99
CA ALA A 131 -13.78 -17.98 1.42
C ALA A 131 -13.93 -17.70 2.91
N LEU A 132 -12.80 -17.61 3.61
CA LEU A 132 -12.72 -17.29 5.03
C LEU A 132 -12.52 -15.80 5.30
N GLY A 133 -12.03 -15.06 4.31
CA GLY A 133 -11.77 -13.63 4.39
C GLY A 133 -12.13 -12.91 3.08
N LEU A 134 -12.39 -11.61 3.18
CA LEU A 134 -12.50 -10.70 2.05
C LEU A 134 -12.17 -9.29 2.48
N ILE A 135 -11.45 -8.54 1.65
CA ILE A 135 -11.31 -7.10 1.79
C ILE A 135 -11.98 -6.37 0.62
N GLU A 136 -12.90 -5.47 0.98
CA GLU A 136 -13.46 -4.46 0.09
C GLU A 136 -12.77 -3.12 0.39
N LEU A 137 -11.81 -2.72 -0.43
CA LEU A 137 -11.05 -1.49 -0.24
C LEU A 137 -11.36 -0.47 -1.34
N LYS A 138 -11.56 0.78 -0.95
CA LYS A 138 -11.77 1.89 -1.87
C LYS A 138 -10.80 3.02 -1.55
N LYS A 139 -10.14 3.53 -2.59
CA LYS A 139 -9.28 4.71 -2.52
C LYS A 139 -9.84 5.79 -3.43
N GLU A 140 -10.10 6.96 -2.85
CA GLU A 140 -10.54 8.14 -3.60
C GLU A 140 -9.43 9.19 -3.57
N TYR A 141 -9.05 9.67 -4.76
CA TYR A 141 -8.00 10.64 -4.94
C TYR A 141 -8.62 11.96 -5.42
N ARG A 142 -8.35 13.04 -4.70
CA ARG A 142 -8.83 14.38 -5.03
C ARG A 142 -7.64 15.32 -5.06
N TRP A 143 -7.54 16.16 -6.08
CA TRP A 143 -6.48 17.15 -6.16
C TRP A 143 -6.92 18.41 -6.91
N ASN A 144 -6.10 19.45 -6.79
CA ASN A 144 -6.08 20.62 -7.67
C ASN A 144 -4.66 21.13 -7.77
N ASN A 145 -4.47 22.36 -8.23
CA ASN A 145 -3.15 22.98 -8.36
C ASN A 145 -2.41 23.26 -7.03
N SER A 146 -3.06 23.12 -5.86
CA SER A 146 -2.49 23.55 -4.58
C SER A 146 -2.58 22.54 -3.44
N ARG A 147 -3.45 21.53 -3.56
CA ARG A 147 -3.71 20.52 -2.54
C ARG A 147 -4.08 19.19 -3.18
N TYR A 148 -3.85 18.13 -2.43
CA TYR A 148 -4.34 16.80 -2.70
C TYR A 148 -4.96 16.20 -1.43
N GLU A 149 -5.78 15.18 -1.61
CA GLU A 149 -6.41 14.39 -0.56
C GLU A 149 -6.53 12.95 -1.05
N THR A 150 -6.24 12.01 -0.15
CA THR A 150 -6.53 10.59 -0.35
C THR A 150 -7.48 10.14 0.73
N ILE A 151 -8.59 9.54 0.34
CA ILE A 151 -9.55 8.96 1.28
C ILE A 151 -9.49 7.46 1.12
N VAL A 152 -9.15 6.77 2.20
CA VAL A 152 -9.19 5.31 2.29
C VAL A 152 -10.46 4.91 3.03
N SER A 153 -11.18 3.95 2.48
CA SER A 153 -12.36 3.39 3.14
C SER A 153 -12.50 1.92 2.77
N GLY A 154 -12.96 1.08 3.69
CA GLY A 154 -13.15 -0.32 3.36
C GLY A 154 -13.75 -1.17 4.47
N THR A 155 -13.98 -2.43 4.14
CA THR A 155 -14.42 -3.46 5.07
C THR A 155 -13.59 -4.72 4.87
N ILE A 156 -13.08 -5.29 5.97
CA ILE A 156 -12.51 -6.62 6.04
C ILE A 156 -13.57 -7.53 6.66
N TYR A 157 -14.01 -8.54 5.93
CA TYR A 157 -14.92 -9.57 6.42
C TYR A 157 -14.10 -10.78 6.84
N ILE A 158 -14.38 -11.32 8.01
CA ILE A 158 -13.73 -12.53 8.53
C ILE A 158 -14.82 -13.51 8.92
N GLN A 159 -14.79 -14.71 8.34
CA GLN A 159 -15.74 -15.76 8.68
C GLN A 159 -15.46 -16.28 10.10
N THR A 160 -16.51 -16.56 10.88
CA THR A 160 -16.35 -17.03 12.26
C THR A 160 -16.17 -18.54 12.39
N HIS A 161 -16.48 -19.29 11.34
CA HIS A 161 -16.47 -20.75 11.29
C HIS A 161 -16.25 -21.28 9.87
N PHE A 162 -15.71 -22.50 9.74
CA PHE A 162 -15.69 -23.28 8.50
C PHE A 162 -16.52 -24.55 8.68
N GLU A 163 -17.45 -24.84 7.77
CA GLU A 163 -18.37 -25.99 7.91
C GLU A 163 -19.05 -26.11 9.29
N LYS A 164 -19.41 -24.96 9.90
CA LYS A 164 -19.98 -24.82 11.26
C LYS A 164 -19.01 -25.12 12.41
N VAL A 165 -17.74 -25.41 12.12
CA VAL A 165 -16.68 -25.52 13.13
C VAL A 165 -16.06 -24.13 13.35
N PRO A 166 -16.14 -23.57 14.57
CA PRO A 166 -15.53 -22.27 14.86
C PRO A 166 -14.03 -22.27 14.57
N LEU A 167 -13.53 -21.17 14.00
CA LEU A 167 -12.09 -21.00 13.80
C LEU A 167 -11.37 -20.86 15.15
N ASP A 168 -10.15 -21.39 15.25
CA ASP A 168 -9.26 -21.15 16.37
C ASP A 168 -8.47 -19.83 16.22
N ALA A 169 -7.72 -19.44 17.25
CA ALA A 169 -6.99 -18.18 17.25
C ALA A 169 -5.87 -18.11 16.19
N THR A 170 -5.29 -19.25 15.80
CA THR A 170 -4.24 -19.31 14.77
C THR A 170 -4.84 -19.17 13.39
N GLN A 171 -5.98 -19.82 13.14
CA GLN A 171 -6.76 -19.68 11.92
C GLN A 171 -7.27 -18.25 11.74
N TYR A 172 -7.83 -17.64 12.80
CA TYR A 172 -8.19 -16.21 12.77
C TYR A 172 -6.98 -15.32 12.49
N SER A 173 -5.82 -15.64 13.05
CA SER A 173 -4.59 -14.86 12.83
C SER A 173 -4.13 -14.91 11.37
N GLU A 174 -4.19 -16.06 10.72
CA GLU A 174 -3.84 -16.16 9.30
C GLU A 174 -4.83 -15.41 8.41
N VAL A 175 -6.14 -15.65 8.58
CA VAL A 175 -7.16 -14.94 7.79
C VAL A 175 -7.02 -13.43 7.95
N ALA A 176 -6.92 -12.94 9.19
CA ALA A 176 -6.74 -11.52 9.44
C ALA A 176 -5.42 -10.98 8.86
N ALA A 177 -4.31 -11.71 9.00
CA ALA A 177 -3.02 -11.26 8.46
C ALA A 177 -3.00 -11.27 6.93
N HIS A 178 -3.67 -12.22 6.27
CA HIS A 178 -3.82 -12.29 4.82
C HIS A 178 -4.59 -11.07 4.29
N GLU A 179 -5.76 -10.77 4.88
CA GLU A 179 -6.56 -9.60 4.48
C GLU A 179 -5.83 -8.27 4.74
N LEU A 180 -5.06 -8.19 5.83
CA LEU A 180 -4.17 -7.06 6.05
C LEU A 180 -3.02 -6.99 5.02
N GLY A 181 -2.55 -8.13 4.49
CA GLY A 181 -1.59 -8.17 3.38
C GLY A 181 -2.15 -7.52 2.11
N HIS A 182 -3.40 -7.80 1.77
CA HIS A 182 -4.11 -7.10 0.68
C HIS A 182 -4.26 -5.60 0.94
N LEU A 183 -4.59 -5.19 2.17
CA LEU A 183 -4.63 -3.77 2.56
C LEU A 183 -3.28 -3.08 2.29
N LEU A 184 -2.17 -3.80 2.51
CA LEU A 184 -0.79 -3.37 2.27
C LEU A 184 -0.37 -3.45 0.79
N GLY A 185 -1.23 -3.97 -0.08
CA GLY A 185 -1.02 -4.00 -1.53
C GLY A 185 -0.44 -5.31 -2.07
N LEU A 186 -0.51 -6.41 -1.30
CA LEU A 186 -0.14 -7.73 -1.78
C LEU A 186 -1.24 -8.40 -2.60
N GLU A 187 -0.82 -9.21 -3.56
CA GLU A 187 -1.65 -10.09 -4.39
C GLU A 187 -1.71 -11.49 -3.79
N ASP A 188 -2.77 -12.22 -4.14
CA ASP A 188 -2.82 -13.66 -3.89
C ASP A 188 -1.70 -14.40 -4.61
N MET A 189 -1.10 -15.34 -3.90
CA MET A 189 -0.09 -16.25 -4.42
C MET A 189 -0.74 -17.61 -4.72
N PRO A 190 -0.40 -18.27 -5.85
CA PRO A 190 -1.08 -19.51 -6.25
C PRO A 190 -0.70 -20.73 -5.40
N ASN A 191 0.32 -20.62 -4.55
CA ASN A 191 0.91 -21.75 -3.83
C ASN A 191 0.60 -21.67 -2.34
N THR A 192 0.24 -22.81 -1.74
CA THR A 192 0.11 -22.96 -0.29
C THR A 192 1.44 -22.77 0.44
N GLY A 193 1.39 -22.56 1.76
CA GLY A 193 2.60 -22.47 2.60
C GLY A 193 3.20 -21.06 2.68
N GLN A 194 2.44 -20.06 2.26
CA GLN A 194 2.75 -18.63 2.35
C GLN A 194 1.50 -17.92 2.86
N LEU A 195 1.65 -16.74 3.49
CA LEU A 195 0.52 -16.03 4.07
C LEU A 195 -0.48 -15.60 3.00
N MET A 196 0.00 -15.11 1.85
CA MET A 196 -0.83 -14.71 0.71
C MET A 196 -1.24 -15.89 -0.17
N GLY A 197 -0.95 -17.13 0.22
CA GLY A 197 -1.37 -18.34 -0.50
C GLY A 197 -2.76 -18.83 -0.07
N PRO A 198 -3.29 -19.89 -0.72
CA PRO A 198 -4.47 -20.58 -0.22
C PRO A 198 -4.21 -21.13 1.19
N MET A 199 -5.16 -20.89 2.09
CA MET A 199 -5.09 -21.34 3.48
C MET A 199 -5.38 -22.83 3.58
N LEU A 200 -4.58 -23.54 4.38
CA LEU A 200 -4.86 -24.92 4.80
C LEU A 200 -5.27 -24.92 6.27
N LEU A 201 -6.53 -25.26 6.56
CA LEU A 201 -7.10 -25.15 7.91
C LEU A 201 -6.35 -25.94 8.98
N ASP A 202 -5.75 -27.07 8.62
CA ASP A 202 -4.96 -27.94 9.51
C ASP A 202 -3.50 -27.49 9.65
N LYS A 203 -3.03 -26.58 8.79
CA LYS A 203 -1.66 -26.09 8.76
C LYS A 203 -1.61 -24.57 8.50
N PRO A 204 -2.13 -23.76 9.44
CA PRO A 204 -2.20 -22.33 9.23
C PRO A 204 -0.82 -21.65 9.16
N VAL A 205 -0.69 -20.62 8.33
CA VAL A 205 0.53 -19.80 8.14
C VAL A 205 0.27 -18.35 8.57
N PRO A 206 0.30 -18.03 9.89
CA PRO A 206 -0.13 -16.73 10.41
C PRO A 206 0.90 -15.59 10.25
N THR A 207 2.02 -15.83 9.56
CA THR A 207 3.16 -14.91 9.47
C THR A 207 3.62 -14.76 8.02
N PRO A 208 3.84 -13.52 7.53
CA PRO A 208 4.34 -13.31 6.18
C PRO A 208 5.78 -13.82 6.06
N ASN A 209 6.10 -14.39 4.90
CA ASN A 209 7.44 -14.79 4.55
C ASN A 209 8.30 -13.58 4.12
N ARG A 210 9.61 -13.81 3.96
CA ARG A 210 10.55 -12.74 3.60
C ARG A 210 10.23 -12.04 2.28
N ARG A 211 9.66 -12.74 1.30
CA ARG A 211 9.31 -12.17 0.00
C ARG A 211 8.13 -11.22 0.12
N GLU A 212 7.09 -11.62 0.85
CA GLU A 212 5.91 -10.80 1.13
C GLU A 212 6.30 -9.52 1.88
N VAL A 213 7.11 -9.64 2.94
CA VAL A 213 7.64 -8.49 3.68
C VAL A 213 8.47 -7.57 2.78
N SER A 214 9.37 -8.14 1.97
CA SER A 214 10.21 -7.37 1.05
C SER A 214 9.39 -6.65 -0.02
N ALA A 215 8.31 -7.26 -0.50
CA ALA A 215 7.41 -6.66 -1.48
C ALA A 215 6.70 -5.42 -0.92
N VAL A 216 6.14 -5.52 0.30
CA VAL A 216 5.54 -4.37 0.99
C VAL A 216 6.56 -3.25 1.21
N GLN A 217 7.75 -3.59 1.72
CA GLN A 217 8.82 -2.62 1.95
C GLN A 217 9.30 -1.97 0.64
N PHE A 218 9.43 -2.75 -0.44
CA PHE A 218 9.85 -2.27 -1.74
C PHE A 218 8.90 -1.19 -2.26
N VAL A 219 7.60 -1.49 -2.30
CA VAL A 219 6.56 -0.58 -2.81
C VAL A 219 6.55 0.72 -2.01
N ARG A 220 6.56 0.61 -0.67
CA ARG A 220 6.48 1.79 0.21
C ARG A 220 7.73 2.66 0.12
N ASN A 221 8.92 2.05 0.07
CA ASN A 221 10.17 2.78 -0.10
C ASN A 221 10.26 3.42 -1.48
N GLN A 222 9.79 2.75 -2.52
CA GLN A 222 9.73 3.32 -3.87
C GLN A 222 8.80 4.53 -3.91
N ALA A 223 7.60 4.41 -3.34
CA ALA A 223 6.64 5.51 -3.27
C ALA A 223 7.21 6.71 -2.50
N ARG A 224 7.91 6.50 -1.38
CA ARG A 224 8.59 7.57 -0.62
C ARG A 224 9.70 8.26 -1.41
N ARG A 225 10.50 7.50 -2.16
CA ARG A 225 11.54 8.09 -3.02
C ARG A 225 10.92 8.97 -4.10
N GLN A 226 9.87 8.48 -4.75
CA GLN A 226 9.13 9.23 -5.75
C GLN A 226 8.48 10.48 -5.13
N TRP A 227 7.89 10.36 -3.95
CA TRP A 227 7.30 11.46 -3.20
C TRP A 227 8.29 12.63 -3.02
N ASN A 228 9.48 12.32 -2.50
CA ASN A 228 10.52 13.32 -2.29
C ASN A 228 10.96 13.94 -3.62
N SER A 229 11.08 13.14 -4.68
CA SER A 229 11.38 13.66 -6.02
C SER A 229 10.30 14.60 -6.55
N VAL A 230 9.02 14.34 -6.28
CA VAL A 230 7.91 15.22 -6.69
C VAL A 230 7.98 16.54 -5.94
N LEU A 231 8.23 16.50 -4.62
CA LEU A 231 8.40 17.72 -3.81
C LEU A 231 9.57 18.58 -4.32
N ASP A 232 10.71 17.97 -4.63
CA ASP A 232 11.88 18.66 -5.18
C ASP A 232 11.57 19.29 -6.55
N SER A 233 10.86 18.58 -7.43
CA SER A 233 10.41 19.11 -8.72
C SER A 233 9.45 20.29 -8.54
N MET A 234 8.49 20.17 -7.63
CA MET A 234 7.52 21.23 -7.34
C MET A 234 8.20 22.50 -6.82
N GLN A 235 9.23 22.36 -5.97
CA GLN A 235 10.00 23.49 -5.46
C GLN A 235 10.82 24.18 -6.56
N LYS A 236 11.42 23.42 -7.49
CA LYS A 236 12.15 23.97 -8.63
C LYS A 236 11.25 24.71 -9.62
N ASP A 237 10.03 24.20 -9.78
CA ASP A 237 9.02 24.76 -10.68
C ASP A 237 8.17 25.88 -10.03
N ALA A 238 8.44 26.24 -8.77
CA ALA A 238 7.72 27.27 -8.04
C ALA A 238 8.00 28.68 -8.62
N GLY A 239 7.32 28.97 -9.73
CA GLY A 239 7.22 30.24 -10.45
C GLY A 239 5.81 30.42 -11.03
N SER A 240 4.95 31.08 -10.24
CA SER A 240 3.58 31.58 -10.50
C SER A 240 2.67 30.84 -11.50
N ARG A 241 1.72 30.02 -11.00
CA ARG A 241 0.36 29.88 -11.59
C ARG A 241 -0.67 29.51 -10.50
N LEU A 242 -1.75 30.28 -10.40
CA LEU A 242 -2.98 29.94 -9.67
C LEU A 242 -3.99 29.36 -10.68
N GLY A 243 -4.67 28.28 -10.34
CA GLY A 243 -5.77 27.75 -11.15
C GLY A 243 -6.74 26.86 -10.36
N SER A 244 -7.92 26.64 -10.94
CA SER A 244 -9.09 25.97 -10.37
C SER A 244 -8.94 24.45 -10.22
N PHE A 245 -9.77 23.82 -9.38
CA PHE A 245 -9.87 22.35 -9.22
C PHE A 245 -10.21 21.64 -10.54
N GLN A 246 -9.54 20.53 -10.83
CA GLN A 246 -9.92 19.59 -11.90
C GLN A 246 -9.92 18.15 -11.36
N LEU A 247 -10.96 17.42 -11.79
CA LEU A 247 -11.17 15.95 -11.83
C LEU A 247 -10.93 15.08 -10.57
N VAL A 248 -11.74 14.01 -10.49
CA VAL A 248 -11.76 13.01 -9.42
C VAL A 248 -11.32 11.68 -10.03
N GLN A 249 -10.23 11.07 -9.55
CA GLN A 249 -9.85 9.70 -9.88
C GLN A 249 -10.30 8.77 -8.75
N LYS A 250 -11.00 7.69 -9.08
CA LYS A 250 -11.45 6.66 -8.13
C LYS A 250 -10.78 5.34 -8.48
N SER A 251 -10.21 4.69 -7.47
CA SER A 251 -9.75 3.30 -7.57
C SER A 251 -10.57 2.42 -6.64
N HIS A 252 -11.04 1.30 -7.17
CA HIS A 252 -11.78 0.29 -6.44
C HIS A 252 -10.94 -0.98 -6.39
N TYR A 253 -10.86 -1.59 -5.21
CA TYR A 253 -10.07 -2.78 -4.96
C TYR A 253 -10.92 -3.82 -4.24
N LEU A 254 -10.92 -5.03 -4.77
CA LEU A 254 -11.61 -6.19 -4.21
C LEU A 254 -10.64 -7.36 -4.27
N ALA A 255 -10.29 -7.93 -3.12
CA ALA A 255 -9.45 -9.12 -3.00
C ALA A 255 -10.03 -10.05 -1.94
N CYS A 256 -9.89 -11.36 -2.14
CA CYS A 256 -10.61 -12.38 -1.39
C CYS A 256 -9.69 -13.55 -1.03
N CYS A 257 -9.53 -13.82 0.27
CA CYS A 257 -8.92 -15.07 0.71
C CYS A 257 -9.87 -16.25 0.48
N THR A 258 -9.45 -17.22 -0.33
CA THR A 258 -10.17 -18.49 -0.51
C THR A 258 -9.52 -19.58 0.36
N GLY A 259 -10.34 -20.25 1.17
CA GLY A 259 -9.94 -21.48 1.87
C GLY A 259 -9.95 -22.67 0.91
N GLY A 260 -8.97 -23.56 1.05
CA GLY A 260 -8.85 -24.81 0.29
C GLY A 260 -8.89 -26.04 1.18
#